data_AF-A0AAW2LMH0-F1
#
_entry.id   AF-A0AAW2LMH0-F1
#
_cell.length_a   1.000
_cell.length_b   1.000
_cell.length_c   1.000
_cell.angle_alpha   90.00
_cell.angle_beta   90.00
_cell.angle_gamma   90.00
#
_symmetry.space_group_name_H-M   'P 1'
#
loop_
_entity.id
_entity.type
_entity.pdbx_description
1 polymer ?
#
loop_
_entity_poly.entity_id
_entity_poly.type
_entity_poly.pdbx_seq_one_letter_code
_entity_poly.pdbx_strand_id
1 'polypeptide(L)'
;MGSLDAAMSMLDDMEKNDVEPNVVTFDTLLGAFYSSGRFSEAENLWSLMEEKRVIPDLRCYNSRLHGMVKENSCRKPWMTFGRGKKKWYAAMVESGCGPDFITFMTLIPFACDNNDIDFAYELCKKSAGLKNRIPGGVIQKVIHELIEHSKVEEAKELLKLGRSKSGLVLDKQSPSAGD
;
A
#
# COMPACT_ATOMS: atom_id res chain seq x y z
N MET A 1 16.23 -15.15 23.91
CA MET A 1 16.03 -13.76 23.45
C MET A 1 15.30 -13.82 22.13
N GLY A 2 14.11 -13.24 22.05
CA GLY A 2 13.45 -13.04 20.77
C GLY A 2 14.21 -11.99 19.96
N SER A 3 14.10 -12.01 18.62
CA SER A 3 14.80 -10.99 17.83
C SER A 3 14.29 -9.57 18.06
N LEU A 4 13.05 -9.33 18.51
CA LEU A 4 12.64 -8.01 18.99
C LEU A 4 13.43 -7.59 20.24
N ASP A 5 13.61 -8.48 21.23
CA ASP A 5 14.42 -8.18 22.41
C ASP A 5 15.86 -7.80 22.03
N ALA A 6 16.43 -8.52 21.05
CA ALA A 6 17.77 -8.23 20.53
C ALA A 6 17.82 -6.89 19.79
N ALA A 7 16.79 -6.57 19.00
CA ALA A 7 16.68 -5.27 18.33
C ALA A 7 16.53 -4.13 19.35
N MET A 8 15.71 -4.29 20.40
CA MET A 8 15.56 -3.31 21.48
C MET A 8 16.88 -3.13 22.24
N SER A 9 17.56 -4.22 22.61
CA SER A 9 18.87 -4.15 23.27
C SER A 9 19.90 -3.42 22.41
N MET A 10 19.90 -3.64 21.09
CA MET A 10 20.79 -2.93 20.18
C MET A 10 20.49 -1.43 20.14
N LEU A 11 19.20 -1.05 20.10
CA LEU A 11 18.79 0.35 20.13
C LEU A 11 19.18 1.03 21.45
N ASP A 12 18.97 0.34 22.58
CA ASP A 12 19.37 0.84 23.91
C ASP A 12 20.90 0.99 24.00
N ASP A 13 21.66 0.06 23.42
CA ASP A 13 23.12 0.13 23.43
C ASP A 13 23.65 1.25 22.54
N MET A 14 22.99 1.58 21.42
CA MET A 14 23.32 2.76 20.63
C MET A 14 23.17 4.03 21.48
N GLU A 15 22.05 4.17 22.18
CA GLU A 15 21.78 5.35 23.03
C GLU A 15 22.75 5.46 24.20
N LYS A 16 23.13 4.34 24.84
CA LYS A 16 24.16 4.32 25.89
C LYS A 16 25.54 4.74 25.40
N ASN A 17 25.81 4.62 24.11
CA ASN A 17 27.06 5.03 23.48
C ASN A 17 26.95 6.42 22.80
N ASP A 18 25.95 7.22 23.18
CA ASP A 18 25.68 8.56 22.62
C ASP A 18 25.41 8.56 21.10
N VAL A 19 24.89 7.45 20.57
CA VAL A 19 24.47 7.31 19.17
C VAL A 19 22.95 7.20 19.09
N GLU A 20 22.28 8.22 18.57
CA GLU A 20 20.83 8.20 18.42
C GLU A 20 20.38 7.30 17.26
N PRO A 21 19.44 6.36 17.48
CA PRO A 21 18.79 5.63 16.41
C PRO A 21 18.05 6.56 15.46
N ASN A 22 18.28 6.41 14.16
CA ASN A 22 17.69 7.24 13.12
C ASN A 22 16.83 6.44 12.14
N VAL A 23 16.27 7.12 11.14
CA VAL A 23 15.41 6.50 10.11
C VAL A 23 16.07 5.30 9.42
N VAL A 24 17.39 5.33 9.19
CA VAL A 24 18.12 4.23 8.54
C VAL A 24 18.18 3.00 9.46
N THR A 25 18.34 3.23 10.76
CA THR A 25 18.36 2.17 11.78
C THR A 25 17.02 1.46 11.83
N PHE A 26 15.93 2.25 11.92
CA PHE A 26 14.58 1.71 11.92
C PHE A 26 14.18 1.05 10.60
N ASP A 27 14.48 1.64 9.44
CA ASP A 27 14.19 1.05 8.12
C ASP A 27 14.83 -0.34 7.98
N THR A 28 16.08 -0.48 8.41
CA THR A 28 16.82 -1.74 8.34
C THR A 28 16.16 -2.83 9.18
N LEU A 29 15.83 -2.51 10.43
CA LEU A 29 15.18 -3.45 11.35
C LEU A 29 13.75 -3.79 10.88
N LEU A 30 12.95 -2.78 10.53
CA LEU A 30 11.59 -2.96 10.01
C LEU A 30 11.58 -3.84 8.76
N GLY A 31 12.46 -3.56 7.79
CA GLY A 31 12.62 -4.36 6.58
C GLY A 31 12.91 -5.83 6.89
N ALA A 32 13.77 -6.12 7.87
CA ALA A 32 14.08 -7.48 8.29
C ALA A 32 12.88 -8.19 8.95
N PHE A 33 12.17 -7.53 9.86
CA PHE A 33 11.00 -8.11 10.53
C PHE A 33 9.83 -8.35 9.56
N TYR A 34 9.49 -7.37 8.72
CA TYR A 34 8.43 -7.51 7.71
C TYR A 34 8.75 -8.62 6.70
N SER A 35 10.00 -8.68 6.23
CA SER A 35 10.44 -9.74 5.30
C SER A 35 10.39 -11.13 5.93
N SER A 36 10.65 -11.23 7.24
CA SER A 36 10.60 -12.47 8.01
C SER A 36 9.17 -12.87 8.43
N GLY A 37 8.16 -12.08 8.08
CA GLY A 37 6.75 -12.35 8.45
C GLY A 37 6.44 -12.09 9.93
N ARG A 38 7.32 -11.40 10.66
CA ARG A 38 7.18 -11.11 12.08
C ARG A 38 6.47 -9.78 12.31
N PHE A 39 5.23 -9.72 11.83
CA PHE A 39 4.43 -8.50 11.76
C PHE A 39 4.22 -7.83 13.11
N SER A 40 3.84 -8.59 14.13
CA SER A 40 3.61 -8.04 15.47
C SER A 40 4.85 -7.34 16.03
N GLU A 41 6.03 -7.88 15.78
CA GLU A 41 7.30 -7.30 16.26
C GLU A 41 7.69 -6.07 15.44
N ALA A 42 7.46 -6.10 14.12
CA ALA A 42 7.65 -4.94 13.26
C ALA A 42 6.73 -3.76 13.66
N GLU A 43 5.47 -4.02 14.02
CA GLU A 43 4.53 -2.97 14.45
C GLU A 43 4.88 -2.41 15.84
N ASN A 44 5.43 -3.22 16.74
CA ASN A 44 5.99 -2.73 18.01
C ASN A 44 7.19 -1.80 17.74
N LEU A 45 8.07 -2.18 16.81
CA LEU A 45 9.20 -1.36 16.40
C LEU A 45 8.77 -0.07 15.69
N TRP A 46 7.69 -0.11 14.90
CA TRP A 46 7.09 1.07 14.30
C TRP A 46 6.56 2.04 15.37
N SER A 47 5.87 1.52 16.39
CA SER A 47 5.39 2.33 17.51
C SER A 47 6.55 3.01 18.25
N LEU A 48 7.66 2.30 18.44
CA LEU A 48 8.88 2.85 19.04
C LEU A 48 9.50 3.96 18.18
N MET A 49 9.49 3.81 16.86
CA MET A 49 9.94 4.85 15.92
C MET A 49 9.13 6.13 16.07
N GLU A 50 7.80 6.00 16.17
CA GLU A 50 6.87 7.12 16.40
C GLU A 50 7.09 7.76 17.78
N GLU A 51 7.27 6.96 18.84
CA GLU A 51 7.56 7.42 20.20
C GLU A 51 8.86 8.23 20.27
N LYS A 52 9.91 7.76 19.60
CA LYS A 52 11.19 8.46 19.46
C LYS A 52 11.14 9.63 18.47
N ARG A 53 9.97 9.93 17.88
CA ARG A 53 9.75 11.02 16.92
C ARG A 53 10.65 10.94 15.69
N VAL A 54 11.08 9.74 15.32
CA VAL A 54 11.85 9.51 14.10
C VAL A 54 10.86 9.47 12.92
N ILE A 55 11.00 10.42 12.00
CA ILE A 55 10.09 10.55 10.86
C ILE A 55 10.33 9.41 9.88
N PRO A 56 9.33 8.54 9.60
CA PRO A 56 9.47 7.48 8.61
C PRO A 56 9.60 8.04 7.20
N ASP A 57 10.47 7.44 6.40
CA ASP A 57 10.62 7.76 4.99
C ASP A 57 9.79 6.81 4.10
N LEU A 58 9.83 7.05 2.78
CA LEU A 58 9.13 6.22 1.81
C LEU A 58 9.54 4.73 1.90
N ARG A 59 10.79 4.42 2.27
CA ARG A 59 11.28 3.05 2.40
C ARG A 59 10.64 2.34 3.58
N CYS A 60 10.55 3.02 4.73
CA CYS A 60 9.85 2.51 5.91
C CYS A 60 8.39 2.16 5.58
N TYR A 61 7.70 3.09 4.91
CA TYR A 61 6.32 2.91 4.48
C TYR A 61 6.17 1.73 3.50
N ASN A 62 7.02 1.64 2.49
CA ASN A 62 7.00 0.55 1.51
C ASN A 62 7.29 -0.82 2.15
N SER A 63 8.27 -0.90 3.05
CA SER A 63 8.58 -2.11 3.83
C SER A 63 7.37 -2.59 4.63
N ARG A 64 6.69 -1.66 5.31
CA ARG A 64 5.45 -1.94 6.05
C ARG A 64 4.34 -2.40 5.14
N LEU A 65 4.15 -1.76 3.99
CA LEU A 65 3.12 -2.13 3.01
C LEU A 65 3.33 -3.54 2.46
N HIS A 66 4.56 -3.86 2.04
CA HIS A 66 4.92 -5.21 1.58
C HIS A 66 4.67 -6.25 2.66
N GLY A 67 5.02 -5.90 3.89
CA GLY A 67 4.70 -6.69 5.05
C GLY A 67 3.19 -6.99 5.17
N MET A 68 2.36 -5.96 5.20
CA MET A 68 0.90 -6.10 5.32
C MET A 68 0.26 -6.91 4.18
N VAL A 69 0.86 -6.98 3.00
CA VAL A 69 0.39 -7.87 1.93
C VAL A 69 0.70 -9.33 2.27
N LYS A 70 1.92 -9.59 2.71
CA LYS A 70 2.39 -10.94 3.05
C LYS A 70 1.64 -11.51 4.24
N GLU A 71 1.32 -10.70 5.25
CA GLU A 71 0.46 -11.13 6.37
C GLU A 71 -0.93 -11.58 5.89
N ASN A 72 -1.53 -10.80 4.98
CA ASN A 72 -2.85 -11.06 4.43
C ASN A 72 -2.91 -12.36 3.61
N SER A 73 -1.81 -12.75 2.98
CA SER A 73 -1.71 -14.04 2.28
C SER A 73 -1.56 -15.24 3.22
N CYS A 74 -1.04 -15.04 4.43
CA CYS A 74 -0.71 -16.13 5.37
C CYS A 74 -1.72 -16.32 6.51
N ARG A 75 -2.58 -15.33 6.80
CA ARG A 75 -3.54 -15.38 7.91
C ARG A 75 -4.88 -14.81 7.45
N LYS A 76 -5.98 -15.45 7.89
CA LYS A 76 -7.39 -15.15 7.54
C LYS A 76 -7.59 -13.68 7.08
N PRO A 77 -7.69 -13.42 5.76
CA PRO A 77 -7.45 -12.11 5.15
C PRO A 77 -8.31 -10.95 5.68
N TRP A 78 -9.54 -11.25 6.13
CA TRP A 78 -10.57 -10.21 6.31
C TRP A 78 -10.77 -9.73 7.75
N MET A 79 -10.17 -10.38 8.76
CA MET A 79 -10.69 -10.25 10.13
C MET A 79 -9.94 -9.31 11.07
N THR A 80 -8.74 -8.83 10.71
CA THR A 80 -7.94 -8.01 11.64
C THR A 80 -7.39 -6.71 11.06
N PHE A 81 -7.14 -6.58 9.75
CA PHE A 81 -6.43 -5.40 9.22
C PHE A 81 -6.99 -4.76 7.94
N GLY A 82 -8.19 -5.14 7.46
CA GLY A 82 -8.83 -4.45 6.33
C GLY A 82 -8.96 -2.93 6.52
N ARG A 83 -9.08 -2.46 7.78
CA ARG A 83 -9.08 -1.03 8.14
C ARG A 83 -7.67 -0.42 8.27
N GLY A 84 -6.65 -1.25 8.49
CA GLY A 84 -5.27 -0.82 8.73
C GLY A 84 -4.62 -0.17 7.51
N LYS A 85 -4.90 -0.67 6.29
CA LYS A 85 -4.29 -0.14 5.06
C LYS A 85 -4.83 1.23 4.64
N LYS A 86 -6.10 1.52 4.91
CA LYS A 86 -6.65 2.88 4.76
C LYS A 86 -5.99 3.86 5.73
N LYS A 87 -5.86 3.46 7.00
CA LYS A 87 -5.16 4.25 8.02
C LYS A 87 -3.69 4.45 7.69
N TRP A 88 -3.02 3.42 7.16
CA TRP A 88 -1.65 3.50 6.67
C TRP A 88 -1.52 4.50 5.52
N TYR A 89 -2.44 4.46 4.53
CA TYR A 89 -2.40 5.39 3.41
C TYR A 89 -2.62 6.84 3.86
N ALA A 90 -3.54 7.05 4.82
CA ALA A 90 -3.74 8.35 5.43
C ALA A 90 -2.48 8.84 6.16
N ALA A 91 -1.86 7.99 6.99
CA ALA A 91 -0.63 8.31 7.71
C ALA A 91 0.54 8.64 6.76
N MET A 92 0.68 7.89 5.66
CA MET A 92 1.68 8.15 4.63
C MET A 92 1.49 9.57 4.05
N VAL A 93 0.26 9.92 3.66
CA VAL A 93 -0.07 11.24 3.10
C VAL A 93 0.09 12.35 4.14
N GLU A 94 -0.34 12.15 5.38
CA GLU A 94 -0.22 13.12 6.49
C GLU A 94 1.25 13.38 6.86
N SER A 95 2.10 12.36 6.78
CA SER A 95 3.55 12.50 7.00
C SER A 95 4.29 13.22 5.86
N GLY A 96 3.59 13.65 4.81
CA GLY A 96 4.18 14.27 3.63
C GLY A 96 4.89 13.30 2.69
N CYS A 97 4.82 12.00 2.97
CA CYS A 97 5.33 10.96 2.08
C CYS A 97 4.33 10.73 0.93
N GLY A 98 4.70 11.17 -0.27
CA GLY A 98 3.86 10.96 -1.45
C GLY A 98 3.78 9.48 -1.84
N PRO A 99 2.59 8.92 -2.12
CA PRO A 99 2.45 7.55 -2.58
C PRO A 99 3.19 7.36 -3.90
N ASP A 100 3.85 6.21 -4.07
CA ASP A 100 4.63 5.86 -5.24
C ASP A 100 3.93 4.79 -6.10
N PHE A 101 4.64 4.31 -7.13
CA PHE A 101 4.15 3.22 -7.98
C PHE A 101 3.86 1.94 -7.18
N ILE A 102 4.74 1.56 -6.25
CA ILE A 102 4.58 0.36 -5.41
C ILE A 102 3.32 0.46 -4.55
N THR A 103 3.05 1.65 -4.02
CA THR A 103 1.88 1.95 -3.20
C THR A 103 0.59 1.63 -3.94
N PHE A 104 0.44 2.15 -5.16
CA PHE A 104 -0.77 1.94 -5.95
C PHE A 104 -0.89 0.51 -6.49
N MET A 105 0.23 -0.07 -6.96
CA MET A 105 0.28 -1.46 -7.44
C MET A 105 -0.13 -2.46 -6.37
N THR A 106 0.10 -2.12 -5.10
CA THR A 106 -0.21 -2.99 -3.97
C THR A 106 -1.61 -2.76 -3.43
N LEU A 107 -2.01 -1.51 -3.22
CA LEU A 107 -3.27 -1.19 -2.55
C LEU A 107 -4.50 -1.39 -3.44
N ILE A 108 -4.40 -1.13 -4.75
CA ILE A 108 -5.56 -1.22 -5.64
C ILE A 108 -6.04 -2.67 -5.81
N PRO A 109 -5.18 -3.65 -6.18
CA PRO A 109 -5.62 -5.05 -6.27
C PRO A 109 -6.13 -5.55 -4.92
N PHE A 110 -5.48 -5.16 -3.82
CA PHE A 110 -5.93 -5.50 -2.47
C PHE A 110 -7.33 -4.96 -2.18
N ALA A 111 -7.62 -3.70 -2.53
CA ALA A 111 -8.94 -3.11 -2.33
C ALA A 111 -10.01 -3.84 -3.14
N CYS A 112 -9.72 -4.22 -4.38
CA CYS A 112 -10.60 -5.09 -5.18
C CYS A 112 -10.83 -6.46 -4.51
N ASP A 113 -9.76 -7.14 -4.07
CA ASP A 113 -9.85 -8.47 -3.45
C ASP A 113 -10.64 -8.46 -2.13
N ASN A 114 -10.78 -7.30 -1.48
CA ASN A 114 -11.56 -7.11 -0.26
C ASN A 114 -12.93 -6.46 -0.49
N ASN A 115 -13.36 -6.34 -1.75
CA ASN A 115 -14.63 -5.72 -2.14
C ASN A 115 -14.78 -4.25 -1.69
N ASP A 116 -13.66 -3.54 -1.50
CA ASP A 116 -13.62 -2.13 -1.09
C ASP A 116 -13.43 -1.23 -2.31
N ILE A 117 -14.44 -1.23 -3.17
CA ILE A 117 -14.32 -0.73 -4.54
C ILE A 117 -14.27 0.79 -4.59
N ASP A 118 -14.91 1.46 -3.63
CA ASP A 118 -14.79 2.92 -3.45
C ASP A 118 -13.34 3.32 -3.19
N PHE A 119 -12.63 2.57 -2.35
CA PHE A 119 -11.22 2.87 -2.08
C PHE A 119 -10.34 2.56 -3.28
N ALA A 120 -10.59 1.47 -4.01
CA ALA A 120 -9.88 1.14 -5.24
C ALA A 120 -10.03 2.25 -6.31
N TYR A 121 -11.24 2.77 -6.46
CA TYR A 121 -11.56 3.88 -7.36
C TYR A 121 -10.85 5.18 -6.96
N GLU A 122 -10.91 5.56 -5.68
CA GLU A 122 -10.24 6.74 -5.15
C GLU A 122 -8.72 6.68 -5.34
N LEU A 123 -8.10 5.51 -5.11
CA LEU A 123 -6.68 5.31 -5.37
C LEU A 123 -6.33 5.48 -6.85
N CYS A 124 -7.16 4.98 -7.77
CA CYS A 124 -6.98 5.19 -9.21
C CYS A 124 -7.03 6.69 -9.57
N LYS A 125 -7.98 7.45 -9.01
CA LYS A 125 -8.05 8.90 -9.24
C LYS A 125 -6.86 9.65 -8.67
N LYS A 126 -6.41 9.31 -7.45
CA LYS A 126 -5.22 9.92 -6.84
C LYS A 126 -3.96 9.65 -7.65
N SER A 127 -3.81 8.46 -8.22
CA SER A 127 -2.70 8.17 -9.14
C SER A 127 -2.74 9.02 -10.41
N ALA A 128 -3.92 9.47 -10.83
CA ALA A 128 -4.06 10.34 -11.98
C ALA A 128 -3.56 11.77 -11.71
N GLY A 129 -3.61 12.23 -10.47
CA GLY A 129 -2.97 13.49 -10.05
C GLY A 129 -1.45 13.41 -9.95
N LEU A 130 -0.88 12.20 -9.90
CA LEU A 130 0.55 11.98 -9.70
C LEU A 130 1.24 11.58 -11.02
N LYS A 131 2.56 11.79 -11.10
CA LYS A 131 3.40 11.29 -12.22
C LYS A 131 3.52 9.75 -12.23
N ASN A 132 2.89 9.07 -11.29
CA ASN A 132 2.94 7.62 -11.15
C ASN A 132 2.04 6.95 -12.18
N ARG A 133 2.64 6.18 -13.09
CA ARG A 133 1.92 5.46 -14.13
C ARG A 133 1.49 4.10 -13.60
N ILE A 134 0.19 3.92 -13.36
CA ILE A 134 -0.36 2.60 -13.02
C ILE A 134 -0.48 1.75 -14.31
N PRO A 135 -0.16 0.45 -14.28
CA PRO A 135 -0.36 -0.43 -15.42
C PRO A 135 -1.84 -0.57 -15.78
N GLY A 136 -2.14 -0.61 -17.08
CA GLY A 136 -3.52 -0.71 -17.57
C GLY A 136 -4.28 -1.92 -17.01
N GLY A 137 -3.61 -3.04 -16.76
CA GLY A 137 -4.24 -4.24 -16.19
C GLY A 137 -4.83 -4.02 -14.79
N VAL A 138 -4.19 -3.20 -13.94
CA VAL A 138 -4.72 -2.88 -12.61
C VAL A 138 -5.95 -1.98 -12.72
N ILE A 139 -5.90 -0.97 -13.60
CA ILE A 139 -7.04 -0.08 -13.86
C ILE A 139 -8.21 -0.87 -14.45
N GLN A 140 -7.94 -1.79 -15.37
CA GLN A 140 -8.96 -2.63 -15.99
C GLN A 140 -9.65 -3.55 -14.98
N LYS A 141 -8.90 -4.12 -14.03
CA LYS A 141 -9.48 -4.89 -12.91
C LYS A 141 -10.49 -4.06 -12.12
N VAL A 142 -10.14 -2.83 -11.76
CA VAL A 142 -11.05 -1.91 -11.03
C VAL A 142 -12.29 -1.57 -11.88
N ILE A 143 -12.13 -1.35 -13.18
CA ILE A 143 -13.25 -1.07 -14.09
C ILE A 143 -14.21 -2.25 -14.14
N HIS A 144 -13.72 -3.49 -14.29
CA HIS A 144 -14.58 -4.67 -14.30
C HIS A 144 -15.35 -4.80 -12.97
N GLU A 145 -14.65 -4.65 -11.85
CA GLU A 145 -15.23 -4.74 -10.51
C GLU A 145 -16.30 -3.63 -10.27
N LEU A 146 -16.06 -2.40 -10.73
CA LEU A 146 -17.05 -1.32 -10.68
C LEU A 146 -18.31 -1.64 -11.50
N ILE A 147 -18.16 -2.26 -12.67
CA ILE A 147 -19.29 -2.68 -13.51
C ILE A 147 -20.10 -3.77 -12.80
N GLU A 148 -19.44 -4.75 -12.18
CA GLU A 148 -20.10 -5.82 -11.41
C GLU A 148 -20.91 -5.27 -10.23
N HIS A 149 -20.45 -4.19 -9.57
CA HIS A 149 -21.20 -3.51 -8.51
C HIS A 149 -22.11 -2.37 -9.01
N SER A 150 -22.43 -2.34 -10.31
CA SER A 150 -23.34 -1.35 -10.92
C SER A 150 -22.87 0.12 -10.82
N LYS A 151 -21.58 0.37 -10.55
CA LYS A 151 -20.93 1.71 -10.52
C LYS A 151 -20.40 2.10 -11.91
N VAL A 152 -21.32 2.16 -12.86
CA VAL A 152 -21.01 2.29 -14.29
C VAL A 152 -20.43 3.66 -14.64
N GLU A 153 -20.83 4.73 -13.93
CA GLU A 153 -20.32 6.08 -14.20
C GLU A 153 -18.86 6.22 -13.76
N GLU A 154 -18.51 5.70 -12.59
CA GLU A 154 -17.14 5.63 -12.08
C GLU A 154 -16.25 4.80 -13.01
N ALA A 155 -16.75 3.68 -13.52
CA ALA A 155 -16.05 2.86 -14.51
C ALA A 155 -15.75 3.63 -15.81
N LYS A 156 -16.72 4.41 -16.31
CA LYS A 156 -16.54 5.27 -17.49
C LYS A 156 -15.53 6.39 -17.22
N GLU A 157 -15.54 6.99 -16.04
CA GLU A 157 -14.54 8.00 -15.64
C GLU A 157 -13.12 7.41 -15.67
N LEU A 158 -12.91 6.24 -15.06
CA LEU A 158 -11.61 5.56 -15.08
C LEU A 158 -11.18 5.17 -16.50
N LEU A 159 -12.11 4.74 -17.36
CA LEU A 159 -11.81 4.45 -18.76
C LEU A 159 -11.29 5.69 -19.51
N LYS A 160 -11.90 6.86 -19.31
CA LYS A 160 -11.44 8.13 -19.90
C LYS A 160 -10.05 8.50 -19.37
N LEU A 161 -9.83 8.34 -18.07
CA LEU A 161 -8.56 8.61 -17.40
C LEU A 161 -7.43 7.72 -17.92
N GLY A 162 -7.72 6.42 -18.09
CA GLY A 162 -6.81 5.43 -18.64
C GLY A 162 -6.40 5.74 -20.08
N ARG A 163 -7.34 6.16 -20.94
CA ARG A 163 -7.08 6.55 -22.34
C ARG A 163 -6.23 7.82 -22.48
N SER A 164 -6.33 8.75 -21.53
CA SER A 164 -5.54 9.99 -21.54
C SER A 164 -4.08 9.78 -21.14
N LYS A 165 -3.80 8.82 -20.23
CA LYS A 165 -2.43 8.53 -19.73
C LYS A 165 -1.77 7.31 -20.36
N SER A 166 -2.55 6.45 -21.00
CA SER A 166 -2.09 5.26 -21.67
C SER A 166 -2.73 5.25 -23.05
N GLY A 167 -1.91 5.25 -24.11
CA GLY A 167 -2.34 4.93 -25.46
C GLY A 167 -2.79 3.47 -25.60
N LEU A 168 -3.73 3.03 -24.75
CA LEU A 168 -4.43 1.76 -24.89
C LEU A 168 -5.63 2.02 -25.81
N VAL A 169 -5.40 1.77 -27.09
CA VAL A 169 -6.46 1.41 -28.04
C VAL A 169 -7.10 0.15 -27.48
N LEU A 170 -8.26 0.29 -26.85
CA LEU A 170 -9.15 -0.85 -26.68
C LEU A 170 -9.89 -0.96 -28.01
N ASP A 171 -9.51 -1.97 -28.79
CA ASP A 171 -10.29 -2.39 -29.95
C ASP A 171 -11.75 -2.54 -29.52
N LYS A 172 -12.61 -1.90 -30.31
CA LYS A 172 -14.05 -2.01 -30.15
C LYS A 172 -14.42 -3.48 -30.36
N GLN A 173 -14.62 -4.23 -29.28
CA GLN A 173 -15.67 -5.25 -29.34
C GLN A 173 -16.99 -4.50 -29.29
N SER A 174 -17.40 -4.02 -30.46
CA SER A 174 -18.79 -3.75 -30.75
C SER A 174 -19.59 -5.02 -30.50
N PRO A 175 -20.74 -4.97 -29.80
CA PRO A 175 -21.66 -6.09 -29.82
C PRO A 175 -22.13 -6.23 -31.27
N SER A 176 -21.80 -7.36 -31.90
CA SER A 176 -22.47 -7.76 -33.12
C SER A 176 -23.93 -8.02 -32.77
N ALA A 177 -24.75 -6.99 -32.94
CA ALA A 177 -26.15 -7.16 -33.26
C ALA A 177 -26.24 -7.68 -34.70
N GLY A 178 -27.14 -8.65 -34.92
CA GLY A 178 -27.44 -9.29 -36.20
C GLY A 178 -27.24 -10.81 -36.08
N ASP A 179 -28.25 -11.66 -36.18
CA ASP A 179 -29.66 -11.53 -36.57
C ASP A 179 -30.53 -12.52 -35.78
#